data_AF-A0A804L6W1-F1
#
_entry.id   AF-A0A804L6W1-F1
#
_cell.length_a   1.000
_cell.length_b   1.000
_cell.length_c   1.000
_cell.angle_alpha   90.00
_cell.angle_beta   90.00
_cell.angle_gamma   90.00
#
_symmetry.space_group_name_H-M   'P 1'
#
loop_
_entity.id
_entity.type
_entity.pdbx_description
1 polymer ?
#
loop_
_entity_poly.entity_id
_entity_poly.type
_entity_poly.pdbx_seq_one_letter_code
_entity_poly.pdbx_strand_id
1 'polypeptide(L)'
;MDPKLVEVTQLFERFKAAFVRNDFGACTDLLSHLKVLLTKFPSLPPSYEETPNAVQELTIARDIYEHAVVLSVKTEDQDAFERDFFQLKPFYTDTCGIIPPSPQEYPILGLNLLRLLVQNRIAEFHTELELLPQSALENPCIKHAVELEQSFMEGAYNRVLSARQTVPHDTYVYFLDLLAKTVRDEIAGCSEKAYDYLSINNAKKILMFSTDQELSEYITEEHPEWEIKNGCVFFQKAKESQPCKEIPALQLINQTLSYARELERIV
;
A
#
# COMPACT_ATOMS: atom_id res chain seq x y z
N MET A 1 -39.41 7.70 10.59
CA MET A 1 -38.57 7.13 9.52
C MET A 1 -38.36 8.24 8.52
N ASP A 2 -37.17 8.85 8.49
CA ASP A 2 -36.90 9.94 7.55
C ASP A 2 -36.96 9.41 6.11
N PRO A 3 -37.69 10.07 5.19
CA PRO A 3 -37.86 9.60 3.82
C PRO A 3 -36.51 9.46 3.07
N LYS A 4 -35.53 10.29 3.45
CA LYS A 4 -34.16 10.27 2.93
C LYS A 4 -33.39 9.00 3.34
N LEU A 5 -33.60 8.51 4.56
CA LEU A 5 -32.95 7.29 5.06
C LEU A 5 -33.47 6.06 4.30
N VAL A 6 -34.77 6.03 4.00
CA VAL A 6 -35.40 4.95 3.22
C VAL A 6 -34.89 4.94 1.77
N GLU A 7 -34.75 6.11 1.15
CA GLU A 7 -34.20 6.25 -0.21
C GLU A 7 -32.75 5.74 -0.28
N VAL A 8 -31.90 6.13 0.67
CA VAL A 8 -30.50 5.68 0.74
C VAL A 8 -30.41 4.18 0.99
N THR A 9 -31.24 3.63 1.88
CA THR A 9 -31.27 2.18 2.15
C THR A 9 -31.68 1.39 0.91
N GLN A 10 -32.68 1.87 0.16
CA GLN A 10 -33.11 1.20 -1.09
C GLN A 10 -32.04 1.27 -2.19
N LEU A 11 -31.36 2.41 -2.31
CA LEU A 11 -30.25 2.56 -3.25
C LEU A 11 -29.04 1.72 -2.85
N PHE A 12 -28.77 1.60 -1.54
CA PHE A 12 -27.70 0.76 -1.02
C PHE A 12 -27.98 -0.73 -1.27
N GLU A 13 -29.22 -1.19 -1.12
CA GLU A 13 -29.58 -2.57 -1.48
C GLU A 13 -29.46 -2.83 -2.99
N ARG A 14 -29.81 -1.85 -3.84
CA ARG A 14 -29.54 -1.94 -5.29
C ARG A 14 -28.06 -2.01 -5.60
N PHE A 15 -27.26 -1.22 -4.89
CA PHE A 15 -25.80 -1.23 -5.02
C PHE A 15 -25.22 -2.59 -4.59
N LYS A 16 -25.64 -3.17 -3.46
CA LYS A 16 -25.25 -4.53 -3.06
C LYS A 16 -25.63 -5.57 -4.10
N ALA A 17 -26.84 -5.48 -4.66
CA ALA A 17 -27.28 -6.39 -5.71
C ALA A 17 -26.44 -6.25 -7.00
N ALA A 18 -26.06 -5.02 -7.38
CA ALA A 18 -25.17 -4.77 -8.51
C ALA A 18 -23.74 -5.27 -8.24
N PHE A 19 -23.26 -5.12 -7.01
CA PHE A 19 -21.95 -5.58 -6.57
C PHE A 19 -21.84 -7.12 -6.62
N VAL A 20 -22.88 -7.84 -6.21
CA VAL A 20 -22.95 -9.31 -6.34
C VAL A 20 -22.98 -9.74 -7.81
N ARG A 21 -23.56 -8.93 -8.69
CA ARG A 21 -23.58 -9.17 -10.15
C ARG A 21 -22.27 -8.78 -10.85
N ASN A 22 -21.29 -8.23 -10.13
CA ASN A 22 -20.03 -7.69 -10.66
C ASN A 22 -20.23 -6.65 -11.80
N ASP A 23 -21.32 -5.88 -11.75
CA ASP A 23 -21.55 -4.78 -12.69
C ASP A 23 -20.85 -3.51 -12.19
N PHE A 24 -19.56 -3.38 -12.50
CA PHE A 24 -18.72 -2.31 -11.96
C PHE A 24 -19.13 -0.91 -12.45
N GLY A 25 -19.61 -0.78 -13.69
CA GLY A 25 -20.05 0.52 -14.23
C GLY A 25 -21.32 1.03 -13.55
N ALA A 26 -22.31 0.16 -13.37
CA ALA A 26 -23.51 0.52 -12.60
C ALA A 26 -23.16 0.82 -11.13
N CYS A 27 -22.19 0.11 -10.55
CA CYS A 27 -21.74 0.35 -9.17
C CYS A 27 -21.10 1.73 -9.02
N THR A 28 -20.27 2.20 -9.96
CA THR A 28 -19.66 3.53 -9.88
C THR A 28 -20.69 4.65 -9.99
N ASP A 29 -21.68 4.49 -10.87
CA ASP A 29 -22.75 5.48 -11.03
C ASP A 29 -23.63 5.54 -9.78
N LEU A 30 -24.04 4.38 -9.25
CA LEU A 30 -24.80 4.29 -8.00
C LEU A 30 -24.00 4.83 -6.80
N LEU A 31 -22.69 4.56 -6.73
CA LEU A 31 -21.81 5.09 -5.70
C LEU A 31 -21.75 6.62 -5.75
N SER A 32 -21.63 7.21 -6.94
CA SER A 32 -21.63 8.66 -7.09
C SER A 32 -22.93 9.28 -6.59
N HIS A 33 -24.07 8.65 -6.89
CA HIS A 33 -25.38 9.09 -6.43
C HIS A 33 -25.53 8.94 -4.91
N LEU A 34 -25.04 7.84 -4.34
CA LEU A 34 -25.00 7.61 -2.90
C LEU A 34 -24.13 8.66 -2.18
N LYS A 35 -22.93 8.96 -2.70
CA LYS A 35 -22.05 10.01 -2.16
C LYS A 35 -22.73 11.39 -2.15
N VAL A 36 -23.51 11.73 -3.19
CA VAL A 36 -24.30 12.97 -3.24
C VAL A 36 -25.46 12.97 -2.24
N LEU A 37 -26.08 11.83 -1.98
CA LEU A 37 -27.12 11.73 -0.95
C LEU A 37 -26.54 11.81 0.46
N LEU A 38 -25.34 11.26 0.67
CA LEU A 38 -24.65 11.31 1.95
C LEU A 38 -24.38 12.76 2.39
N THR A 39 -23.96 13.65 1.48
CA THR A 39 -23.73 15.07 1.83
C THR A 39 -24.95 15.82 2.37
N LYS A 40 -26.16 15.29 2.21
CA LYS A 40 -27.40 15.90 2.70
C LYS A 40 -27.70 15.57 4.17
N PHE A 41 -26.94 14.66 4.80
CA PHE A 41 -27.13 14.29 6.20
C PHE A 41 -26.37 15.24 7.14
N PRO A 42 -27.04 15.80 8.16
CA PRO A 42 -26.42 16.71 9.13
C PRO A 42 -25.54 16.01 10.18
N SER A 43 -25.68 14.68 10.30
CA SER A 43 -24.93 13.84 11.24
C SER A 43 -23.51 13.49 10.77
N LEU A 44 -23.19 13.74 9.49
CA LEU A 44 -21.88 13.46 8.91
C LEU A 44 -20.86 14.57 9.23
N PRO A 45 -19.55 14.28 9.12
CA PRO A 45 -18.52 15.32 9.18
C PRO A 45 -18.84 16.39 8.12
N PRO A 46 -18.89 17.70 8.44
CA PRO A 46 -18.27 18.40 9.57
C PRO A 46 -19.19 18.79 10.75
N SER A 47 -20.50 18.53 10.68
CA SER A 47 -21.46 19.11 11.64
C SER A 47 -21.73 18.23 12.88
N TYR A 48 -21.57 16.89 12.76
CA TYR A 48 -21.80 15.92 13.84
C TYR A 48 -23.05 16.21 14.70
N GLU A 49 -24.15 16.64 14.06
CA GLU A 49 -25.36 16.97 14.81
C GLU A 49 -25.97 15.68 15.40
N GLU A 50 -26.18 15.68 16.72
CA GLU A 50 -26.81 14.57 17.43
C GLU A 50 -28.32 14.54 17.13
N THR A 51 -28.67 14.00 15.96
CA THR A 51 -30.05 13.67 15.60
C THR A 51 -30.41 12.28 16.16
N PRO A 52 -31.69 11.98 16.43
CA PRO A 52 -32.10 10.66 16.94
C PRO A 52 -31.80 9.50 15.97
N ASN A 53 -31.54 9.80 14.68
CA ASN A 53 -31.16 8.83 13.65
C ASN A 53 -29.66 8.86 13.31
N ALA A 54 -28.85 9.67 14.00
CA ALA A 54 -27.43 9.87 13.68
C ALA A 54 -26.64 8.55 13.67
N VAL A 55 -26.91 7.64 14.62
CA VAL A 55 -26.26 6.31 14.68
C VAL A 55 -26.56 5.48 13.41
N GLN A 56 -27.79 5.53 12.90
CA GLN A 56 -28.18 4.79 11.70
C GLN A 56 -27.58 5.42 10.44
N GLU A 57 -27.57 6.75 10.36
CA GLU A 57 -26.96 7.50 9.25
C GLU A 57 -25.45 7.24 9.16
N LEU A 58 -24.75 7.29 10.30
CA LEU A 58 -23.31 6.99 10.40
C LEU A 58 -23.01 5.53 10.03
N THR A 59 -23.82 4.58 10.50
CA THR A 59 -23.64 3.15 10.19
C THR A 59 -23.81 2.89 8.69
N ILE A 60 -24.86 3.44 8.07
CA ILE A 60 -25.11 3.30 6.63
C ILE A 60 -23.99 3.97 5.82
N ALA A 61 -23.55 5.16 6.23
CA ALA A 61 -22.46 5.86 5.56
C ALA A 61 -21.16 5.04 5.60
N ARG A 62 -20.79 4.52 6.77
CA ARG A 62 -19.64 3.62 6.93
C ARG A 62 -19.79 2.42 6.00
N ASP A 63 -20.91 1.71 6.05
CA ASP A 63 -21.11 0.51 5.23
C ASP A 63 -21.01 0.83 3.73
N ILE A 64 -21.50 1.99 3.26
CA ILE A 64 -21.35 2.44 1.87
C ILE A 64 -19.87 2.64 1.53
N TYR A 65 -19.11 3.34 2.38
CA TYR A 65 -17.69 3.58 2.15
C TYR A 65 -16.86 2.29 2.23
N GLU A 66 -17.20 1.34 3.11
CA GLU A 66 -16.57 0.02 3.16
C GLU A 66 -16.73 -0.71 1.83
N HIS A 67 -17.93 -0.72 1.25
CA HIS A 67 -18.12 -1.34 -0.06
C HIS A 67 -17.50 -0.53 -1.20
N ALA A 68 -17.38 0.79 -1.06
CA ALA A 68 -16.68 1.63 -2.02
C ALA A 68 -15.21 1.24 -2.12
N VAL A 69 -14.55 1.06 -0.96
CA VAL A 69 -13.16 0.60 -0.88
C VAL A 69 -12.98 -0.77 -1.53
N VAL A 70 -13.85 -1.74 -1.22
CA VAL A 70 -13.79 -3.08 -1.82
C VAL A 70 -14.04 -3.02 -3.35
N LEU A 71 -14.95 -2.15 -3.80
CA LEU A 71 -15.17 -1.90 -5.22
C LEU A 71 -13.90 -1.37 -5.89
N SER A 72 -13.23 -0.39 -5.28
CA SER A 72 -11.97 0.17 -5.80
C SER A 72 -10.88 -0.89 -5.97
N VAL A 73 -10.79 -1.85 -5.05
CA VAL A 73 -9.86 -2.98 -5.20
C VAL A 73 -10.24 -3.86 -6.39
N LYS A 74 -11.53 -4.17 -6.55
CA LYS A 74 -12.00 -4.99 -7.69
C LYS A 74 -11.84 -4.29 -9.04
N THR A 75 -11.92 -2.97 -9.08
CA THR A 75 -11.67 -2.17 -10.29
C THR A 75 -10.19 -1.83 -10.49
N GLU A 76 -9.31 -2.33 -9.61
CA GLU A 76 -7.85 -2.16 -9.69
C GLU A 76 -7.40 -0.67 -9.70
N ASP A 77 -8.19 0.21 -9.06
CA ASP A 77 -7.92 1.65 -8.99
C ASP A 77 -7.41 2.03 -7.60
N GLN A 78 -6.09 2.19 -7.50
CA GLN A 78 -5.40 2.55 -6.26
C GLN A 78 -5.69 3.97 -5.78
N ASP A 79 -5.85 4.91 -6.71
CA ASP A 79 -6.13 6.30 -6.36
C ASP A 79 -7.57 6.43 -5.84
N ALA A 80 -8.52 5.68 -6.42
CA ALA A 80 -9.87 5.59 -5.89
C ALA A 80 -9.90 4.94 -4.50
N PHE A 81 -9.14 3.86 -4.32
CA PHE A 81 -9.01 3.21 -3.02
C PHE A 81 -8.51 4.20 -1.96
N GLU A 82 -7.47 4.97 -2.26
CA GLU A 82 -6.90 5.95 -1.34
C GLU A 82 -7.94 7.00 -0.91
N ARG A 83 -8.64 7.58 -1.89
CA ARG A 83 -9.67 8.60 -1.63
C ARG A 83 -10.80 8.05 -0.76
N ASP A 84 -11.29 6.87 -1.09
CA ASP A 84 -12.43 6.28 -0.39
C ASP A 84 -12.03 5.77 1.00
N PHE A 85 -10.80 5.29 1.17
CA PHE A 85 -10.25 4.93 2.48
C PHE A 85 -10.07 6.15 3.38
N PHE A 86 -9.57 7.28 2.87
CA PHE A 86 -9.47 8.51 3.67
C PHE A 86 -10.83 9.07 4.08
N GLN A 87 -11.87 8.86 3.27
CA GLN A 87 -13.24 9.20 3.65
C GLN A 87 -13.79 8.25 4.72
N LEU A 88 -13.37 6.98 4.71
CA LEU A 88 -13.77 5.98 5.69
C LEU A 88 -13.05 6.13 7.04
N LYS A 89 -11.80 6.59 7.05
CA LYS A 89 -10.94 6.67 8.25
C LYS A 89 -11.56 7.47 9.44
N PRO A 90 -12.23 8.62 9.24
CA PRO A 90 -12.92 9.33 10.33
C PRO A 90 -14.00 8.48 11.01
N PHE A 91 -14.67 7.58 10.28
CA PHE A 91 -15.68 6.70 10.87
C PHE A 91 -15.03 5.68 11.82
N TYR A 92 -13.82 5.21 11.54
CA TYR A 92 -13.10 4.30 12.44
C TYR A 92 -12.39 4.98 13.61
N THR A 93 -12.14 6.28 13.55
CA THR A 93 -11.39 7.00 14.60
C THR A 93 -12.32 7.80 15.50
N ASP A 94 -13.18 8.64 14.90
CA ASP A 94 -14.03 9.57 15.65
C ASP A 94 -15.31 8.90 16.18
N THR A 95 -15.84 7.90 15.45
CA THR A 95 -17.14 7.29 15.79
C THR A 95 -17.07 5.98 16.57
N CYS A 96 -15.87 5.53 16.97
CA CYS A 96 -15.64 4.31 17.76
C CYS A 96 -16.46 4.22 19.07
N GLY A 97 -16.91 5.35 19.63
CA GLY A 97 -17.76 5.39 20.81
C GLY A 97 -19.27 5.46 20.54
N ILE A 98 -19.67 5.73 19.28
CA ILE A 98 -21.06 6.02 18.89
C ILE A 98 -21.65 4.84 18.10
N ILE A 99 -20.86 4.20 17.23
CA ILE A 99 -21.27 3.07 16.40
C ILE A 99 -20.52 1.79 16.81
N PRO A 100 -21.17 0.61 16.73
CA PRO A 100 -20.51 -0.66 17.02
C PRO A 100 -19.45 -0.98 15.94
N PRO A 101 -18.35 -1.68 16.28
CA PRO A 101 -17.29 -2.02 15.33
C PRO A 101 -17.82 -2.92 14.19
N SER A 102 -17.31 -2.70 12.97
CA SER A 102 -17.70 -3.49 11.80
C SER A 102 -16.84 -4.75 11.68
N PRO A 103 -17.39 -5.90 11.28
CA PRO A 103 -16.58 -7.08 10.96
C PRO A 103 -15.63 -6.85 9.77
N GLN A 104 -15.90 -5.87 8.91
CA GLN A 104 -15.10 -5.53 7.72
C GLN A 104 -13.97 -4.53 8.01
N GLU A 105 -13.94 -3.96 9.20
CA GLU A 105 -12.96 -2.96 9.61
C GLU A 105 -11.52 -3.50 9.54
N TYR A 106 -11.23 -4.63 10.19
CA TYR A 106 -9.88 -5.21 10.19
C TYR A 106 -9.41 -5.67 8.79
N PRO A 107 -10.25 -6.34 7.96
CA PRO A 107 -9.91 -6.62 6.58
C PRO A 107 -9.58 -5.36 5.76
N ILE A 108 -10.32 -4.25 5.90
CA ILE A 108 -10.07 -3.02 5.15
C ILE A 108 -8.78 -2.33 5.63
N LEU A 109 -8.53 -2.31 6.94
CA LEU A 109 -7.29 -1.80 7.50
C LEU A 109 -6.09 -2.62 7.00
N GLY A 110 -6.20 -3.95 6.97
CA GLY A 110 -5.17 -4.82 6.40
C GLY A 110 -4.93 -4.57 4.90
N LEU A 111 -5.97 -4.28 4.12
CA LEU A 111 -5.82 -3.86 2.72
C LEU A 111 -5.08 -2.53 2.59
N ASN A 112 -5.36 -1.57 3.46
CA ASN A 112 -4.63 -0.30 3.48
C ASN A 112 -3.15 -0.50 3.84
N LEU A 113 -2.86 -1.36 4.83
CA LEU A 113 -1.48 -1.72 5.17
C LEU A 113 -0.75 -2.34 3.98
N LEU A 114 -1.37 -3.27 3.26
CA LEU A 114 -0.79 -3.85 2.04
C LEU A 114 -0.56 -2.82 0.94
N ARG A 115 -1.50 -1.89 0.73
CA ARG A 115 -1.32 -0.78 -0.22
C ARG A 115 -0.07 0.04 0.11
N LEU A 116 0.13 0.38 1.38
CA LEU A 116 1.31 1.16 1.82
C LEU A 116 2.62 0.41 1.57
N LEU A 117 2.64 -0.91 1.76
CA LEU A 117 3.80 -1.74 1.42
C LEU A 117 4.11 -1.74 -0.07
N VAL A 118 3.08 -1.91 -0.90
CA VAL A 118 3.22 -1.89 -2.36
C VAL A 118 3.77 -0.56 -2.87
N GLN A 119 3.34 0.55 -2.28
CA GLN A 119 3.82 1.90 -2.61
C GLN A 119 5.18 2.25 -1.98
N ASN A 120 5.80 1.30 -1.26
CA ASN A 120 7.06 1.50 -0.53
C ASN A 120 7.00 2.67 0.49
N ARG A 121 5.81 2.91 1.08
CA ARG A 121 5.57 3.94 2.10
C ARG A 121 5.62 3.36 3.51
N ILE A 122 6.79 2.82 3.88
CA ILE A 122 7.00 2.12 5.16
C ILE A 122 6.78 3.04 6.39
N ALA A 123 7.10 4.33 6.27
CA ALA A 123 6.88 5.27 7.36
C ALA A 123 5.38 5.47 7.69
N GLU A 124 4.54 5.59 6.65
CA GLU A 124 3.08 5.67 6.81
C GLU A 124 2.52 4.35 7.35
N PHE A 125 3.08 3.21 6.90
CA PHE A 125 2.70 1.89 7.42
C PHE A 125 2.87 1.81 8.94
N HIS A 126 4.03 2.18 9.48
CA HIS A 126 4.25 2.15 10.93
C HIS A 126 3.40 3.18 11.68
N THR A 127 3.14 4.34 11.08
CA THR A 127 2.26 5.35 11.66
C THR A 127 0.82 4.83 11.79
N GLU A 128 0.29 4.17 10.75
CA GLU A 128 -1.04 3.55 10.82
C GLU A 128 -1.07 2.37 11.79
N LEU A 129 0.00 1.57 11.87
CA LEU A 129 0.09 0.46 12.81
C LEU A 129 0.06 0.93 14.26
N GLU A 130 0.74 2.04 14.58
CA GLU A 130 0.75 2.62 15.93
C GLU A 130 -0.62 3.13 16.37
N LEU A 131 -1.46 3.60 15.43
CA LEU A 131 -2.82 4.06 15.73
C LEU A 131 -3.78 2.90 16.08
N LEU A 132 -3.44 1.66 15.71
CA LEU A 132 -4.31 0.51 15.94
C LEU A 132 -4.27 0.02 17.39
N PRO A 133 -5.41 -0.37 17.98
CA PRO A 133 -5.44 -0.96 19.31
C PRO A 133 -4.78 -2.34 19.30
N GLN A 134 -4.21 -2.75 20.43
CA GLN A 134 -3.52 -4.05 20.55
C GLN A 134 -4.42 -5.25 20.20
N SER A 135 -5.73 -5.15 20.45
CA SER A 135 -6.72 -6.17 20.08
C SER A 135 -6.85 -6.35 18.57
N ALA A 136 -6.57 -5.31 17.78
CA ALA A 136 -6.59 -5.39 16.31
C ALA A 136 -5.39 -6.18 15.78
N LEU A 137 -4.24 -6.12 16.46
CA LEU A 137 -3.01 -6.80 16.05
C LEU A 137 -3.12 -8.33 16.10
N GLU A 138 -4.02 -8.85 16.94
CA GLU A 138 -4.32 -10.29 17.01
C GLU A 138 -5.10 -10.79 15.78
N ASN A 139 -5.68 -9.89 14.97
CA ASN A 139 -6.46 -10.28 13.80
C ASN A 139 -5.55 -10.91 12.72
N PRO A 140 -5.92 -12.07 12.14
CA PRO A 140 -5.13 -12.74 11.11
C PRO A 140 -4.78 -11.85 9.91
N CYS A 141 -5.65 -10.92 9.51
CA CYS A 141 -5.42 -10.06 8.35
C CYS A 141 -4.29 -9.05 8.59
N ILE A 142 -4.30 -8.40 9.77
CA ILE A 142 -3.28 -7.42 10.16
C ILE A 142 -1.97 -8.14 10.44
N LYS A 143 -2.02 -9.28 11.13
CA LYS A 143 -0.84 -10.09 11.40
C LYS A 143 -0.14 -10.53 10.11
N HIS A 144 -0.89 -10.95 9.09
CA HIS A 144 -0.33 -11.30 7.78
C HIS A 144 0.38 -10.11 7.13
N ALA A 145 -0.22 -8.92 7.16
CA ALA A 145 0.42 -7.70 6.65
C ALA A 145 1.73 -7.35 7.40
N VAL A 146 1.78 -7.54 8.71
CA VAL A 146 2.99 -7.31 9.53
C VAL A 146 4.07 -8.36 9.25
N GLU A 147 3.72 -9.64 9.12
CA GLU A 147 4.67 -10.70 8.77
C GLU A 147 5.27 -10.49 7.37
N LEU A 148 4.46 -9.99 6.43
CA LEU A 148 4.90 -9.59 5.10
C LEU A 148 5.87 -8.41 5.15
N GLU A 149 5.52 -7.38 5.90
CA GLU A 149 6.36 -6.20 6.09
C GLU A 149 7.71 -6.55 6.71
N GLN A 150 7.71 -7.38 7.76
CA GLN A 150 8.94 -7.88 8.36
C GLN A 150 9.78 -8.68 7.34
N SER A 151 9.15 -9.57 6.57
CA SER A 151 9.84 -10.34 5.53
C SER A 151 10.40 -9.45 4.42
N PHE A 152 9.72 -8.35 4.11
CA PHE A 152 10.15 -7.34 3.16
C PHE A 152 11.38 -6.58 3.70
N MET A 153 11.34 -6.11 4.94
CA MET A 153 12.48 -5.44 5.60
C MET A 153 13.70 -6.35 5.79
N GLU A 154 13.48 -7.63 6.08
CA GLU A 154 14.56 -8.63 6.18
C GLU A 154 15.17 -8.99 4.82
N GLY A 155 14.55 -8.58 3.70
CA GLY A 155 14.93 -9.00 2.35
C GLY A 155 14.63 -10.49 2.08
N ALA A 156 13.79 -11.11 2.91
CA ALA A 156 13.42 -12.51 2.81
C ALA A 156 12.29 -12.73 1.79
N TYR A 157 12.52 -12.31 0.55
CA TYR A 157 11.51 -12.27 -0.51
C TYR A 157 10.85 -13.61 -0.85
N ASN A 158 11.56 -14.73 -0.61
CA ASN A 158 10.99 -16.08 -0.73
C ASN A 158 9.75 -16.26 0.15
N ARG A 159 9.74 -15.65 1.34
CA ARG A 159 8.61 -15.70 2.28
C ARG A 159 7.45 -14.85 1.78
N VAL A 160 7.73 -13.68 1.22
CA VAL A 160 6.71 -12.79 0.63
C VAL A 160 5.97 -13.49 -0.51
N LEU A 161 6.69 -14.15 -1.41
CA LEU A 161 6.07 -14.91 -2.51
C LEU A 161 5.32 -16.15 -2.02
N SER A 162 5.81 -16.81 -0.97
CA SER A 162 5.14 -17.97 -0.36
C SER A 162 3.86 -17.56 0.37
N ALA A 163 3.85 -16.36 0.96
CA ALA A 163 2.70 -15.79 1.65
C ALA A 163 1.51 -15.48 0.72
N ARG A 164 1.74 -15.46 -0.60
CA ARG A 164 0.67 -15.47 -1.62
C ARG A 164 -0.21 -16.74 -1.56
N GLN A 165 0.27 -17.83 -0.96
CA GLN A 165 -0.51 -19.06 -0.80
C GLN A 165 -1.32 -19.09 0.51
N THR A 166 -0.99 -18.23 1.47
CA THR A 166 -1.58 -18.22 2.82
C THR A 166 -2.57 -17.08 3.03
N VAL A 167 -3.17 -16.60 1.94
CA VAL A 167 -3.97 -15.38 1.94
C VAL A 167 -5.30 -15.59 2.66
N PRO A 168 -5.63 -14.75 3.66
CA PRO A 168 -6.87 -14.90 4.43
C PRO A 168 -8.13 -14.47 3.67
N HIS A 169 -8.00 -13.62 2.62
CA HIS A 169 -9.14 -13.06 1.90
C HIS A 169 -8.83 -12.79 0.41
N ASP A 170 -9.74 -13.14 -0.50
CA ASP A 170 -9.53 -13.07 -1.96
C ASP A 170 -9.15 -11.67 -2.47
N THR A 171 -9.67 -10.62 -1.83
CA THR A 171 -9.37 -9.20 -2.15
C THR A 171 -7.89 -8.83 -2.01
N TYR A 172 -7.12 -9.62 -1.24
CA TYR A 172 -5.71 -9.34 -0.98
C TYR A 172 -4.82 -9.82 -2.14
N VAL A 173 -5.30 -10.74 -2.99
CA VAL A 173 -4.54 -11.33 -4.08
C VAL A 173 -4.04 -10.25 -5.05
N TYR A 174 -4.88 -9.27 -5.37
CA TYR A 174 -4.50 -8.14 -6.24
C TYR A 174 -3.28 -7.37 -5.71
N PHE A 175 -3.31 -6.97 -4.43
CA PHE A 175 -2.20 -6.24 -3.83
C PHE A 175 -0.95 -7.10 -3.67
N LEU A 176 -1.09 -8.41 -3.44
CA LEU A 176 0.04 -9.32 -3.36
C LEU A 176 0.70 -9.57 -4.70
N ASP A 177 -0.07 -9.59 -5.79
CA ASP A 177 0.46 -9.69 -7.15
C ASP A 177 1.26 -8.44 -7.51
N LEU A 178 0.76 -7.27 -7.11
CA LEU A 178 1.47 -6.02 -7.28
C LEU A 178 2.71 -5.93 -6.38
N LEU A 179 2.63 -6.38 -5.13
CA LEU A 179 3.77 -6.46 -4.21
C LEU A 179 4.85 -7.38 -4.75
N ALA A 180 4.47 -8.50 -5.37
CA ALA A 180 5.41 -9.42 -6.01
C ALA A 180 6.15 -8.76 -7.18
N LYS A 181 5.50 -7.85 -7.92
CA LYS A 181 6.16 -7.03 -8.94
C LYS A 181 7.15 -6.06 -8.28
N THR A 182 6.72 -5.26 -7.31
CA THR A 182 7.60 -4.31 -6.59
C THR A 182 8.81 -4.98 -5.97
N VAL A 183 8.64 -6.15 -5.34
CA VAL A 183 9.73 -6.95 -4.77
C VAL A 183 10.73 -7.39 -5.84
N ARG A 184 10.26 -7.81 -7.02
CA ARG A 184 11.15 -8.18 -8.12
C ARG A 184 11.95 -6.99 -8.62
N ASP A 185 11.33 -5.82 -8.71
CA ASP A 185 11.98 -4.57 -9.13
C ASP A 185 13.06 -4.17 -8.11
N GLU A 186 12.81 -4.32 -6.81
CA GLU A 186 13.82 -4.08 -5.75
C GLU A 186 14.96 -5.11 -5.80
N ILE A 187 14.67 -6.40 -6.02
CA ILE A 187 15.71 -7.44 -6.20
C ILE A 187 16.56 -7.13 -7.44
N ALA A 188 15.93 -6.70 -8.54
CA ALA A 188 16.59 -6.29 -9.76
C ALA A 188 17.54 -5.10 -9.51
N GLY A 189 17.05 -4.04 -8.85
CA GLY A 189 17.86 -2.88 -8.48
C GLY A 189 19.01 -3.19 -7.52
N CYS A 190 18.83 -4.16 -6.61
CA CYS A 190 19.90 -4.66 -5.76
C CYS A 190 20.93 -5.48 -6.55
N SER A 191 20.46 -6.31 -7.48
CA SER A 191 21.31 -7.17 -8.31
C SER A 191 22.22 -6.36 -9.23
N GLU A 192 21.70 -5.26 -9.79
CA GLU A 192 22.45 -4.31 -10.62
C GLU A 192 23.62 -3.67 -9.85
N LYS A 193 23.44 -3.41 -8.54
CA LYS A 193 24.47 -2.81 -7.68
C LYS A 193 25.46 -3.84 -7.14
N ALA A 194 25.00 -5.08 -6.92
CA ALA A 194 25.78 -6.13 -6.29
C ALA A 194 26.68 -6.89 -7.27
N TYR A 195 26.25 -7.06 -8.52
CA TYR A 195 26.92 -7.90 -9.50
C TYR A 195 27.25 -7.14 -10.79
N ASP A 196 28.38 -7.47 -11.41
CA ASP A 196 28.73 -6.97 -12.75
C ASP A 196 27.99 -7.75 -13.85
N TYR A 197 27.78 -9.05 -13.62
CA TYR A 197 27.06 -9.93 -14.52
C TYR A 197 26.50 -11.12 -13.75
N LEU A 198 25.44 -11.72 -14.30
CA LEU A 198 24.77 -12.87 -13.72
C LEU A 198 24.44 -13.88 -14.81
N SER A 199 24.65 -15.18 -14.58
CA SER A 199 24.20 -16.20 -15.52
C SER A 199 22.66 -16.26 -15.55
N ILE A 200 22.06 -16.64 -16.68
CA ILE A 200 20.60 -16.76 -16.80
C ILE A 200 20.00 -17.68 -15.71
N ASN A 201 20.68 -18.80 -15.41
CA ASN A 201 20.24 -19.72 -14.35
C ASN A 201 20.24 -19.08 -12.95
N ASN A 202 21.21 -18.22 -12.66
CA ASN A 202 21.27 -17.53 -11.37
C ASN A 202 20.28 -16.37 -11.33
N ALA A 203 20.14 -15.60 -12.43
CA ALA A 203 19.13 -14.56 -12.59
C ALA A 203 17.73 -15.09 -12.37
N LYS A 204 17.41 -16.21 -13.00
CA LYS A 204 16.14 -16.91 -12.82
C LYS A 204 15.87 -17.29 -11.36
N LYS A 205 16.87 -17.83 -10.67
CA LYS A 205 16.74 -18.22 -9.26
C LYS A 205 16.57 -17.01 -8.32
N ILE A 206 17.32 -15.94 -8.56
CA ILE A 206 17.30 -14.74 -7.72
C ILE A 206 16.00 -13.95 -7.91
N LEU A 207 15.58 -13.74 -9.16
CA LEU A 207 14.33 -13.04 -9.50
C LEU A 207 13.09 -13.94 -9.40
N MET A 208 13.31 -15.23 -9.12
CA MET A 208 12.27 -16.24 -8.87
C MET A 208 11.29 -16.42 -10.04
N PHE A 209 11.81 -16.38 -11.28
CA PHE A 209 11.05 -16.66 -12.50
C PHE A 209 10.92 -18.16 -12.76
N SER A 210 9.79 -18.55 -13.38
CA SER A 210 9.52 -19.96 -13.71
C SER A 210 10.17 -20.36 -15.03
N THR A 211 10.18 -19.44 -16.00
CA THR A 211 10.68 -19.68 -17.35
C THR A 211 11.78 -18.68 -17.75
N ASP A 212 12.62 -19.09 -18.70
CA ASP A 212 13.70 -18.25 -19.20
C ASP A 212 13.14 -17.16 -20.15
N GLN A 213 11.96 -17.40 -20.72
CA GLN A 213 11.22 -16.47 -21.56
C GLN A 213 10.68 -15.28 -20.74
N GLU A 214 10.04 -15.54 -19.61
CA GLU A 214 9.58 -14.48 -18.68
C GLU A 214 10.73 -13.55 -18.26
N LEU A 215 11.90 -14.13 -17.98
CA LEU A 215 13.09 -13.34 -17.64
C LEU A 215 13.53 -12.45 -18.81
N SER A 216 13.53 -12.97 -20.04
CA SER A 216 13.93 -12.18 -21.21
C SER A 216 12.93 -11.06 -21.56
N GLU A 217 11.63 -11.31 -21.36
CA GLU A 217 10.58 -10.31 -21.54
C GLU A 217 10.72 -9.21 -20.48
N TYR A 218 10.87 -9.57 -19.20
CA TYR A 218 11.09 -8.63 -18.12
C TYR A 218 12.32 -7.73 -18.36
N ILE A 219 13.44 -8.31 -18.81
CA ILE A 219 14.64 -7.54 -19.13
C ILE A 219 14.38 -6.57 -20.29
N THR A 220 13.65 -7.00 -21.31
CA THR A 220 13.39 -6.16 -22.50
C THR A 220 12.43 -5.01 -22.18
N GLU A 221 11.42 -5.26 -21.34
CA GLU A 221 10.39 -4.27 -21.01
C GLU A 221 10.82 -3.30 -19.90
N GLU A 222 11.34 -3.80 -18.79
CA GLU A 222 11.56 -3.01 -17.57
C GLU A 222 13.02 -2.52 -17.43
N HIS A 223 14.00 -3.24 -18.00
CA HIS A 223 15.42 -2.90 -17.88
C HIS A 223 16.17 -2.97 -19.23
N PRO A 224 15.86 -2.08 -20.20
CA PRO A 224 16.52 -2.05 -21.50
C PRO A 224 18.04 -1.78 -21.42
N GLU A 225 18.51 -1.32 -20.25
CA GLU A 225 19.92 -1.09 -19.93
C GLU A 225 20.73 -2.40 -19.79
N TRP A 226 20.07 -3.54 -19.53
CA TRP A 226 20.77 -4.81 -19.30
C TRP A 226 21.03 -5.56 -20.62
N GLU A 227 22.27 -6.02 -20.81
CA GLU A 227 22.66 -6.72 -22.04
C GLU A 227 22.77 -8.23 -21.81
N ILE A 228 22.06 -9.03 -22.62
CA ILE A 228 22.21 -10.49 -22.60
C ILE A 228 23.31 -10.89 -23.59
N LYS A 229 24.49 -11.26 -23.08
CA LYS A 229 25.63 -11.75 -23.88
C LYS A 229 26.07 -13.13 -23.39
N ASN A 230 26.24 -14.08 -24.30
CA ASN A 230 26.78 -15.42 -24.02
C ASN A 230 26.07 -16.17 -22.86
N GLY A 231 24.75 -16.05 -22.74
CA GLY A 231 23.99 -16.70 -21.66
C GLY A 231 24.16 -16.05 -20.28
N CYS A 232 24.72 -14.84 -20.22
CA CYS A 232 24.82 -14.02 -19.02
C CYS A 232 24.13 -12.67 -19.25
N VAL A 233 23.44 -12.20 -18.23
CA VAL A 233 22.90 -10.85 -18.11
C VAL A 233 24.02 -9.96 -17.58
N PHE A 234 24.43 -8.98 -18.36
CA PHE A 234 25.37 -7.96 -17.94
C PHE A 234 24.57 -6.75 -17.46
N PHE A 235 24.74 -6.44 -16.18
CA PHE A 235 24.23 -5.20 -15.61
C PHE A 235 25.20 -4.12 -16.10
N GLN A 236 24.73 -3.19 -16.93
CA GLN A 236 25.54 -2.02 -17.21
C GLN A 236 25.76 -1.33 -15.87
N LYS A 237 26.99 -1.40 -15.33
CA LYS A 237 27.37 -0.58 -14.19
C LYS A 237 26.89 0.83 -14.51
N ALA A 238 25.95 1.34 -13.71
CA ALA A 238 25.65 2.76 -13.67
C ALA A 238 26.99 3.48 -13.80
N LYS A 239 27.14 4.16 -14.94
CA LYS A 239 28.37 4.70 -15.50
C LYS A 239 29.33 5.12 -14.40
N GLU A 240 30.49 4.46 -14.40
CA GLU A 240 31.63 4.82 -13.58
C GLU A 240 31.31 4.68 -12.08
N SER A 241 32.18 4.00 -11.35
CA SER A 241 32.40 4.37 -9.96
C SER A 241 32.28 5.89 -9.86
N GLN A 242 31.30 6.42 -9.12
CA GLN A 242 31.42 7.79 -8.61
C GLN A 242 32.88 7.88 -8.15
N PRO A 243 33.72 8.70 -8.79
CA PRO A 243 35.14 8.71 -8.49
C PRO A 243 35.21 8.84 -6.99
N CYS A 244 35.74 7.80 -6.35
CA CYS A 244 35.68 7.55 -4.92
C CYS A 244 35.83 8.92 -4.25
N LYS A 245 34.73 9.49 -3.71
CA LYS A 245 34.64 10.94 -3.41
C LYS A 245 35.95 11.32 -2.78
N GLU A 246 36.80 12.05 -3.52
CA GLU A 246 38.13 12.39 -3.03
C GLU A 246 37.88 13.00 -1.66
N ILE A 247 38.42 12.36 -0.61
CA ILE A 247 38.16 12.76 0.78
C ILE A 247 38.35 14.27 0.80
N PRO A 248 37.33 15.07 1.19
CA PRO A 248 37.34 16.52 0.96
C PRO A 248 38.39 17.16 1.86
N ALA A 249 39.65 17.11 1.42
CA ALA A 249 40.82 17.44 2.20
C ALA A 249 40.79 18.90 2.62
N LEU A 250 40.25 19.77 1.75
CA LEU A 250 40.04 21.19 2.05
C LEU A 250 39.04 21.43 3.19
N GLN A 251 37.97 20.63 3.30
CA GLN A 251 37.04 20.75 4.44
C GLN A 251 37.70 20.29 5.73
N LEU A 252 38.43 19.16 5.70
CA LEU A 252 39.19 18.66 6.85
C LEU A 252 40.25 19.68 7.32
N ILE A 253 40.99 20.30 6.39
CA ILE A 253 41.98 21.33 6.69
C ILE A 253 41.30 22.55 7.33
N ASN A 254 40.20 23.05 6.77
CA ASN A 254 39.48 24.18 7.34
C ASN A 254 38.91 23.88 8.73
N GLN A 255 38.35 22.69 8.95
CA GLN A 255 37.87 22.27 10.27
C GLN A 255 39.02 22.20 11.27
N THR A 256 40.16 21.61 10.89
CA THR A 256 41.34 21.49 11.75
C THR A 256 41.92 22.86 12.10
N LEU A 257 42.03 23.77 11.13
CA LEU A 257 42.48 25.14 11.35
C LEU A 257 41.48 25.94 12.21
N SER A 258 40.17 25.73 12.04
CA SER A 258 39.16 26.37 12.87
C SER A 258 39.22 25.89 14.31
N TYR A 259 39.42 24.59 14.54
CA TYR A 259 39.62 24.04 15.88
C TYR A 259 40.90 24.57 16.53
N ALA A 260 42.01 24.61 15.78
CA ALA A 260 43.26 25.20 16.28
C ALA A 260 43.09 26.68 16.63
N ARG A 261 42.39 27.45 15.78
CA ARG A 261 42.12 28.86 16.00
C ARG A 261 41.26 29.11 17.24
N GLU A 262 40.22 28.30 17.49
CA GLU A 262 39.38 28.45 18.68
C GLU A 262 40.11 27.97 19.96
N LEU A 263 41.01 26.99 19.88
CA LEU A 263 41.84 26.56 21.02
C LEU A 263 42.94 27.57 21.39
N GLU A 264 43.55 28.22 20.40
CA GLU A 264 44.56 29.27 20.62
C GLU A 264 43.94 30.64 20.95
N ARG A 265 42.62 30.78 20.81
CA ARG A 265 41.91 31.99 21.20
C ARG A 265 41.87 32.07 22.72
N ILE A 266 42.71 32.92 23.29
CA ILE A 266 42.67 33.25 24.72
C ILE A 266 41.31 33.90 25.00
N VAL A 267 40.52 33.25 25.86
CA VAL A 267 39.27 33.79 26.44
C VAL A 267 39.60 34.72 27.59
#